data_AF-A0A7S1MTE4-F1
#
_entry.id   AF-A0A7S1MTE4-F1
#
_cell.length_a   1.000
_cell.length_b   1.000
_cell.length_c   1.000
_cell.angle_alpha   90.00
_cell.angle_beta   90.00
_cell.angle_gamma   90.00
#
_symmetry.space_group_name_H-M   'P 1'
#
loop_
_entity.id
_entity.type
_entity.pdbx_description
1 polymer ?
#
loop_
_entity_poly.entity_id
_entity_poly.type
_entity_poly.pdbx_seq_one_letter_code
_entity_poly.pdbx_strand_id
1 'polypeptide(L)'
;VQWSGALYASGGCHGGACATAICDGCTSYQGPVGPVTQAEMTLAPTDKDYFDVTIINGANFPLSVTPMSPTGTFAPDPHTPDAYHCRAPGSPFAVQDTPGASWHFQQGAAMTNRSLLPMVSYTEGATTCESDADCSGGDVCGTAMATLAGKKPLNFVHSSICGALLGVWSRDELCGWTDAIHFGTCKDQITAPITMQVGNVEQLFQCNPPFGQSCFQKNVNEACCGCSVWDDFIPVHTANCTTFNPLWATIAKPHIEVLKRACPTCYTYPYDDATSLFTCWSNATHNENSYMVEWCPSGTSIRTS
;
A
#
# COMPACT_ATOMS: atom_id res chain seq x y z
N VAL A 1 -1.09 -18.72 17.57
CA VAL A 1 -0.46 -17.40 17.32
C VAL A 1 0.39 -17.04 18.52
N GLN A 2 1.69 -16.84 18.30
CA GLN A 2 2.65 -16.35 19.30
C GLN A 2 2.73 -14.83 19.28
N TRP A 3 2.66 -14.23 18.09
CA TRP A 3 2.59 -12.79 17.91
C TRP A 3 1.80 -12.47 16.63
N SER A 4 1.06 -11.37 16.63
CA SER A 4 0.44 -10.83 15.43
C SER A 4 0.41 -9.31 15.54
N GLY A 5 0.86 -8.62 14.51
CA GLY A 5 0.94 -7.16 14.50
C GLY A 5 1.67 -6.62 13.30
N ALA A 6 1.88 -5.30 13.33
CA ALA A 6 2.56 -4.57 12.27
C ALA A 6 3.73 -3.73 12.82
N LEU A 7 4.76 -3.58 12.01
CA LEU A 7 5.91 -2.70 12.25
C LEU A 7 5.91 -1.60 11.19
N TYR A 8 6.22 -0.36 11.60
CA TYR A 8 6.33 0.79 10.69
C TYR A 8 7.36 1.78 11.20
N ALA A 9 7.72 2.76 10.36
CA ALA A 9 8.58 3.87 10.74
C ALA A 9 7.91 5.21 10.41
N SER A 10 7.97 6.16 11.36
CA SER A 10 7.55 7.55 11.14
C SER A 10 8.66 8.37 10.49
N GLY A 11 8.29 9.27 9.58
CA GLY A 11 9.23 10.07 8.80
C GLY A 11 9.11 11.57 9.05
N GLY A 12 10.20 12.31 8.79
CA GLY A 12 10.22 13.77 8.92
C GLY A 12 10.03 14.28 10.35
N CYS A 13 10.56 13.56 11.34
CA CYS A 13 10.29 13.84 12.74
C CYS A 13 11.16 14.97 13.31
N HIS A 14 10.51 16.00 13.86
CA HIS A 14 11.15 17.13 14.55
C HIS A 14 10.37 17.49 15.82
N GLY A 15 11.05 17.55 16.96
CA GLY A 15 10.43 17.96 18.23
C GLY A 15 9.28 17.06 18.71
N GLY A 16 9.27 15.78 18.31
CA GLY A 16 8.23 14.81 18.67
C GLY A 16 7.03 14.76 17.70
N ALA A 17 6.95 15.67 16.73
CA ALA A 17 5.99 15.59 15.63
C ALA A 17 6.66 14.95 14.41
N CYS A 18 5.92 14.13 13.66
CA CYS A 18 6.37 13.50 12.42
C CYS A 18 5.47 13.93 11.26
N ALA A 19 6.00 13.85 10.04
CA ALA A 19 5.28 14.21 8.83
C ALA A 19 4.57 13.00 8.19
N THR A 20 5.12 11.79 8.32
CA THR A 20 4.52 10.54 7.80
C THR A 20 4.38 9.49 8.90
N ALA A 21 3.44 8.55 8.70
CA ALA A 21 3.06 7.55 9.68
C ALA A 21 2.94 8.15 11.10
N ILE A 22 2.07 9.15 11.22
CA ILE A 22 1.93 9.98 12.42
C ILE A 22 1.18 9.20 13.49
N CYS A 23 1.79 9.06 14.66
CA CYS A 23 1.18 8.41 15.81
C CYS A 23 1.24 9.28 17.08
N ASP A 24 0.60 10.46 17.03
CA ASP A 24 0.54 11.41 18.16
C ASP A 24 -0.55 11.03 19.18
N GLY A 25 -0.19 10.11 20.07
CA GLY A 25 -1.08 9.62 21.12
C GLY A 25 -2.08 8.58 20.62
N CYS A 26 -1.68 7.73 19.67
CA CYS A 26 -2.48 6.57 19.30
C CYS A 26 -2.80 5.75 20.54
N THR A 27 -4.06 5.36 20.68
CA THR A 27 -4.42 4.34 21.65
C THR A 27 -3.87 3.00 21.20
N SER A 28 -3.71 2.06 22.13
CA SER A 28 -3.43 0.67 21.77
C SER A 28 -4.41 0.22 20.69
N TYR A 29 -3.91 -0.51 19.68
CA TYR A 29 -4.67 -1.01 18.54
C TYR A 29 -5.10 0.03 17.50
N GLN A 30 -4.63 1.28 17.60
CA GLN A 30 -4.81 2.28 16.55
C GLN A 30 -3.50 2.43 15.75
N GLY A 31 -3.57 2.21 14.43
CA GLY A 31 -2.45 2.40 13.51
C GLY A 31 -2.09 3.88 13.31
N PRO A 32 -0.95 4.18 12.66
CA PRO A 32 -0.54 5.54 12.35
C PRO A 32 -1.41 6.16 11.25
N VAL A 33 -1.38 7.48 11.15
CA VAL A 33 -2.08 8.28 10.15
C VAL A 33 -1.14 8.71 9.02
N GLY A 34 -1.65 8.76 7.80
CA GLY A 34 -0.91 9.15 6.61
C GLY A 34 -0.27 7.95 5.91
N PRO A 35 0.50 8.18 4.83
CA PRO A 35 1.12 7.10 4.12
C PRO A 35 2.12 6.37 5.01
N VAL A 36 1.99 5.06 5.03
CA VAL A 36 2.75 4.18 5.90
C VAL A 36 3.01 2.86 5.18
N THR A 37 4.28 2.54 5.02
CA THR A 37 4.70 1.20 4.65
C THR A 37 4.83 0.36 5.91
N GLN A 38 4.16 -0.79 5.96
CA GLN A 38 4.15 -1.65 7.14
C GLN A 38 4.63 -3.06 6.81
N ALA A 39 5.31 -3.69 7.78
CA ALA A 39 5.55 -5.13 7.79
C ALA A 39 4.49 -5.75 8.70
N GLU A 40 3.56 -6.50 8.14
CA GLU A 40 2.55 -7.25 8.90
C GLU A 40 3.02 -8.68 9.08
N MET A 41 2.86 -9.23 10.28
CA MET A 41 3.23 -10.63 10.51
C MET A 41 2.32 -11.26 11.55
N THR A 42 2.07 -12.56 11.34
CA THR A 42 1.44 -13.46 12.29
C THR A 42 2.35 -14.66 12.46
N LEU A 43 3.00 -14.72 13.62
CA LEU A 43 3.97 -15.74 13.96
C LEU A 43 3.30 -16.89 14.70
N ALA A 44 3.54 -18.13 14.27
CA ALA A 44 2.93 -19.32 14.82
C ALA A 44 4.00 -20.27 15.37
N PRO A 45 3.84 -20.80 16.60
CA PRO A 45 4.88 -21.62 17.22
C PRO A 45 5.02 -23.02 16.58
N THR A 46 3.94 -23.55 16.00
CA THR A 46 3.89 -24.94 15.48
C THR A 46 3.25 -25.02 14.10
N ASP A 47 3.10 -23.87 13.44
CA ASP A 47 2.53 -23.74 12.10
C ASP A 47 3.39 -22.74 11.33
N LYS A 48 3.12 -22.58 10.04
CA LYS A 48 3.77 -21.55 9.23
C LYS A 48 3.42 -20.15 9.70
N ASP A 49 4.39 -19.26 9.58
CA ASP A 49 4.16 -17.84 9.75
C ASP A 49 3.49 -17.27 8.50
N TYR A 50 2.73 -16.21 8.69
CA TYR A 50 2.20 -15.37 7.62
C TYR A 50 2.81 -13.98 7.76
N PHE A 51 3.23 -13.39 6.66
CA PHE A 51 3.81 -12.06 6.67
C PHE A 51 3.70 -11.41 5.29
N ASP A 52 3.76 -10.09 5.28
CA ASP A 52 3.70 -9.28 4.08
C ASP A 52 4.29 -7.89 4.32
N VAL A 53 4.52 -7.18 3.22
CA VAL A 53 4.75 -5.74 3.24
C VAL A 53 3.50 -5.11 2.65
N THR A 54 2.84 -4.25 3.42
CA THR A 54 1.62 -3.55 2.98
C THR A 54 1.90 -2.07 2.73
N ILE A 55 1.29 -1.58 1.67
CA ILE A 55 1.19 -0.16 1.31
C ILE A 55 -0.26 0.21 0.94
N ILE A 56 -1.26 -0.53 1.48
CA ILE A 56 -2.68 -0.19 1.34
C ILE A 56 -2.93 1.26 1.74
N ASN A 57 -2.28 1.71 2.82
CA ASN A 57 -2.43 3.07 3.33
C ASN A 57 -1.46 4.07 2.66
N GLY A 58 -0.73 3.65 1.63
CA GLY A 58 0.32 4.44 0.98
C GLY A 58 1.72 4.00 1.42
N ALA A 59 2.74 4.75 0.99
CA ALA A 59 4.14 4.41 1.25
C ALA A 59 4.94 5.62 1.69
N ASN A 60 5.79 5.47 2.72
CA ASN A 60 6.70 6.52 3.19
C ASN A 60 8.18 6.10 3.16
N PHE A 61 8.47 4.82 3.39
CA PHE A 61 9.81 4.25 3.27
C PHE A 61 9.77 2.92 2.55
N PRO A 62 10.73 2.63 1.66
CA PRO A 62 10.92 1.28 1.15
C PRO A 62 11.16 0.32 2.32
N LEU A 63 10.56 -0.86 2.26
CA LEU A 63 10.62 -1.84 3.35
C LEU A 63 10.78 -3.23 2.76
N SER A 64 11.65 -4.05 3.36
CA SER A 64 11.67 -5.49 3.06
C SER A 64 11.60 -6.31 4.33
N VAL A 65 11.00 -7.50 4.22
CA VAL A 65 10.94 -8.49 5.30
C VAL A 65 11.59 -9.77 4.79
N THR A 66 12.74 -10.14 5.34
CA THR A 66 13.50 -11.31 4.91
C THR A 66 13.49 -12.39 5.99
N PRO A 67 12.89 -13.57 5.76
CA PRO A 67 12.98 -14.69 6.69
C PRO A 67 14.39 -15.28 6.73
N MET A 68 14.79 -15.76 7.89
CA MET A 68 16.10 -16.35 8.18
C MET A 68 15.90 -17.64 9.00
N SER A 69 16.43 -18.76 8.49
CA SER A 69 16.40 -20.05 9.19
C SER A 69 17.69 -20.25 9.99
N PRO A 70 17.62 -20.67 11.27
CA PRO A 70 18.81 -21.03 12.06
C PRO A 70 19.65 -22.14 11.42
N THR A 71 19.01 -23.01 10.63
CA THR A 71 19.67 -24.14 9.94
C THR A 71 20.14 -23.79 8.53
N GLY A 72 19.83 -22.57 8.05
CA GLY A 72 20.09 -22.15 6.68
C GLY A 72 19.13 -22.74 5.63
N THR A 73 18.16 -23.56 6.04
CA THR A 73 17.17 -24.18 5.15
C THR A 73 15.74 -24.01 5.67
N PHE A 74 14.78 -23.89 4.76
CA PHE A 74 13.35 -23.85 5.08
C PHE A 74 12.68 -25.17 4.67
N ALA A 75 11.67 -25.61 5.43
CA ALA A 75 10.85 -26.76 5.07
C ALA A 75 9.93 -26.38 3.90
N PRO A 76 9.66 -27.27 2.93
CA PRO A 76 8.74 -26.97 1.83
C PRO A 76 7.29 -26.82 2.32
N ASP A 77 6.51 -25.96 1.66
CA ASP A 77 5.05 -25.85 1.86
C ASP A 77 4.33 -26.28 0.56
N PRO A 78 3.62 -27.41 0.53
CA PRO A 78 2.92 -27.87 -0.68
C PRO A 78 1.70 -27.01 -1.05
N HIS A 79 1.28 -26.08 -0.17
CA HIS A 79 0.09 -25.24 -0.37
C HIS A 79 0.41 -23.80 -0.77
N THR A 80 1.68 -23.39 -0.70
CA THR A 80 2.13 -22.06 -1.10
C THR A 80 3.16 -22.22 -2.22
N PRO A 81 3.01 -21.55 -3.38
CA PRO A 81 4.04 -21.62 -4.40
C PRO A 81 5.39 -21.14 -3.89
N ASP A 82 6.46 -21.69 -4.46
CA ASP A 82 7.84 -21.34 -4.10
C ASP A 82 8.13 -19.83 -4.20
N ALA A 83 7.42 -19.11 -5.08
CA ALA A 83 7.51 -17.65 -5.23
C ALA A 83 7.06 -16.85 -4.00
N TYR A 84 6.26 -17.47 -3.11
CA TYR A 84 5.67 -16.83 -1.91
C TYR A 84 6.04 -17.55 -0.62
N HIS A 85 6.82 -18.63 -0.71
CA HIS A 85 7.28 -19.39 0.43
C HIS A 85 8.70 -19.01 0.84
N CYS A 86 8.85 -18.49 2.06
CA CYS A 86 10.11 -18.02 2.63
C CYS A 86 10.90 -17.09 1.69
N ARG A 87 10.19 -16.15 1.05
CA ARG A 87 10.75 -15.10 0.18
C ARG A 87 10.69 -13.74 0.88
N ALA A 88 11.26 -12.73 0.24
CA ALA A 88 11.44 -11.40 0.83
C ALA A 88 10.56 -10.34 0.15
N PRO A 89 9.29 -10.16 0.57
CA PRO A 89 8.45 -9.08 0.06
C PRO A 89 9.12 -7.72 0.24
N GLY A 90 8.90 -6.82 -0.72
CA GLY A 90 9.47 -5.47 -0.73
C GLY A 90 10.97 -5.38 -1.00
N SER A 91 11.67 -6.50 -1.15
CA SER A 91 13.08 -6.54 -1.56
C SER A 91 13.28 -5.93 -2.95
N PRO A 92 14.34 -5.12 -3.18
CA PRO A 92 14.66 -4.60 -4.50
C PRO A 92 15.23 -5.67 -5.45
N PHE A 93 15.60 -6.85 -4.91
CA PHE A 93 16.18 -7.92 -5.70
C PHE A 93 15.12 -8.92 -6.12
N ALA A 94 15.01 -9.14 -7.43
CA ALA A 94 14.21 -10.23 -7.98
C ALA A 94 14.87 -11.58 -7.64
N VAL A 95 14.07 -12.55 -7.23
CA VAL A 95 14.52 -13.91 -6.92
C VAL A 95 13.56 -14.89 -7.58
N GLN A 96 14.05 -15.68 -8.53
CA GLN A 96 13.25 -16.63 -9.31
C GLN A 96 12.02 -15.93 -9.92
N ASP A 97 10.81 -16.36 -9.57
CA ASP A 97 9.54 -15.86 -10.07
C ASP A 97 8.97 -14.70 -9.23
N THR A 98 9.72 -14.21 -8.25
CA THR A 98 9.34 -13.09 -7.39
C THR A 98 10.01 -11.81 -7.91
N PRO A 99 9.25 -10.84 -8.48
CA PRO A 99 9.82 -9.59 -8.96
C PRO A 99 10.38 -8.71 -7.83
N GLY A 100 11.42 -7.94 -8.13
CA GLY A 100 11.98 -6.95 -7.20
C GLY A 100 11.13 -5.67 -7.13
N ALA A 101 11.10 -5.05 -5.95
CA ALA A 101 10.44 -3.77 -5.72
C ALA A 101 11.36 -2.61 -6.11
N SER A 102 10.97 -1.84 -7.13
CA SER A 102 11.73 -0.67 -7.56
C SER A 102 11.58 0.52 -6.61
N TRP A 103 10.46 0.55 -5.86
CA TRP A 103 10.01 1.68 -5.04
C TRP A 103 9.93 3.01 -5.81
N HIS A 104 9.83 2.91 -7.14
CA HIS A 104 9.63 4.01 -8.06
C HIS A 104 8.18 4.03 -8.51
N PHE A 105 7.44 5.04 -8.08
CA PHE A 105 6.02 5.18 -8.37
C PHE A 105 5.86 6.07 -9.58
N GLN A 106 5.36 5.51 -10.67
CA GLN A 106 5.31 6.21 -11.95
C GLN A 106 3.87 6.37 -12.41
N GLN A 107 3.55 7.53 -12.97
CA GLN A 107 2.29 7.72 -13.69
C GLN A 107 2.33 6.89 -14.98
N GLY A 108 1.54 5.81 -15.06
CA GLY A 108 1.30 5.06 -16.30
C GLY A 108 0.68 5.90 -17.43
N ALA A 109 1.13 5.65 -18.66
CA ALA A 109 0.72 6.38 -19.88
C ALA A 109 -0.77 6.21 -20.27
N ALA A 110 -1.46 5.20 -19.74
CA ALA A 110 -2.88 4.93 -20.00
C ALA A 110 -3.84 5.60 -18.99
N MET A 111 -3.32 6.37 -18.03
CA MET A 111 -4.09 6.89 -16.90
C MET A 111 -4.56 8.32 -17.18
N THR A 112 -5.85 8.46 -17.47
CA THR A 112 -6.49 9.72 -17.88
C THR A 112 -6.69 10.73 -16.74
N ASN A 113 -6.64 10.26 -15.49
CA ASN A 113 -6.55 11.07 -14.27
C ASN A 113 -5.20 10.79 -13.59
N ARG A 114 -4.58 11.77 -12.92
CA ARG A 114 -3.34 11.55 -12.14
C ARG A 114 -3.59 10.46 -11.11
N SER A 115 -3.07 9.24 -11.34
CA SER A 115 -3.27 8.11 -10.43
C SER A 115 -2.19 8.03 -9.37
N LEU A 116 -1.04 8.63 -9.66
CA LEU A 116 0.02 8.93 -8.72
C LEU A 116 -0.39 10.09 -7.80
N LEU A 117 -0.24 9.89 -6.48
CA LEU A 117 -0.58 10.87 -5.46
C LEU A 117 0.63 11.14 -4.55
N PRO A 118 1.57 12.01 -4.94
CA PRO A 118 2.74 12.31 -4.12
C PRO A 118 2.34 12.93 -2.79
N MET A 119 2.94 12.47 -1.70
CA MET A 119 2.92 13.18 -0.43
C MET A 119 4.11 14.13 -0.35
N VAL A 120 3.84 15.39 0.00
CA VAL A 120 4.88 16.42 0.12
C VAL A 120 4.92 17.05 1.49
N SER A 121 6.07 17.62 1.84
CA SER A 121 6.23 18.44 3.04
C SER A 121 5.37 19.70 2.96
N TYR A 122 4.76 20.08 4.09
CA TYR A 122 4.06 21.37 4.19
C TYR A 122 4.99 22.46 4.73
N THR A 123 4.98 23.61 4.08
CA THR A 123 5.53 24.87 4.61
C THR A 123 4.48 25.97 4.50
N GLU A 124 4.38 26.84 5.50
CA GLU A 124 3.47 27.99 5.44
C GLU A 124 3.81 28.86 4.22
N GLY A 125 2.79 29.18 3.41
CA GLY A 125 2.97 29.92 2.16
C GLY A 125 3.55 29.10 1.01
N ALA A 126 3.50 27.76 1.07
CA ALA A 126 3.92 26.89 -0.03
C ALA A 126 3.25 27.27 -1.37
N THR A 127 4.02 27.22 -2.44
CA THR A 127 3.57 27.51 -3.80
C THR A 127 2.54 26.48 -4.24
N THR A 128 1.40 26.93 -4.77
CA THR A 128 0.42 26.05 -5.39
C THR A 128 0.92 25.55 -6.75
N CYS A 129 0.60 24.33 -7.12
CA CYS A 129 1.07 23.70 -8.35
C CYS A 129 0.00 22.84 -9.01
N GLU A 130 0.10 22.67 -10.32
CA GLU A 130 -0.64 21.65 -11.07
C GLU A 130 0.28 20.48 -11.44
N SER A 131 1.57 20.76 -11.60
CA SER A 131 2.61 19.80 -11.96
C SER A 131 3.95 20.10 -11.31
N ASP A 132 4.86 19.12 -11.37
CA ASP A 132 6.22 19.25 -10.84
C ASP A 132 7.01 20.36 -11.56
N ALA A 133 6.58 20.77 -12.77
CA ALA A 133 7.16 21.90 -13.50
C ALA A 133 6.86 23.27 -12.87
N ASP A 134 5.82 23.36 -12.03
CA ASP A 134 5.51 24.57 -11.26
C ASP A 134 6.39 24.68 -10.00
N CYS A 135 7.09 23.59 -9.65
CA CYS A 135 7.92 23.48 -8.48
C CYS A 135 9.39 23.76 -8.80
N SER A 136 10.15 24.15 -7.77
CA SER A 136 11.56 24.51 -7.90
C SER A 136 12.40 23.77 -6.87
N GLY A 137 13.72 23.72 -7.05
CA GLY A 137 14.61 23.11 -6.06
C GLY A 137 14.49 21.59 -5.92
N GLY A 138 13.85 20.90 -6.88
CA GLY A 138 13.60 19.46 -6.82
C GLY A 138 12.34 19.06 -6.04
N ASP A 139 11.54 20.04 -5.61
CA ASP A 139 10.22 19.79 -5.06
C ASP A 139 9.29 19.16 -6.11
N VAL A 140 8.34 18.38 -5.62
CA VAL A 140 7.29 17.75 -6.44
C VAL A 140 5.95 18.37 -6.12
N CYS A 141 5.02 18.28 -7.07
CA CYS A 141 3.67 18.74 -6.86
C CYS A 141 2.82 17.65 -6.23
N GLY A 142 2.28 17.90 -5.04
CA GLY A 142 1.54 16.86 -4.33
C GLY A 142 0.62 17.39 -3.24
N THR A 143 0.26 16.46 -2.36
CA THR A 143 -0.67 16.69 -1.27
C THR A 143 0.08 16.57 0.05
N ALA A 144 -0.04 17.59 0.91
CA ALA A 144 0.58 17.59 2.22
C ALA A 144 -0.44 17.40 3.34
N MET A 145 -0.04 16.69 4.38
CA MET A 145 -0.69 16.82 5.69
C MET A 145 -0.06 17.99 6.45
N ALA A 146 -0.88 18.95 6.87
CA ALA A 146 -0.44 19.98 7.80
C ALA A 146 -0.82 19.58 9.23
N THR A 147 0.17 19.26 10.06
CA THR A 147 -0.01 19.24 11.52
C THR A 147 0.17 20.67 12.03
N LEU A 148 -0.91 21.42 12.17
CA LEU A 148 -0.83 22.75 12.77
C LEU A 148 -0.50 22.61 14.27
N ALA A 149 0.67 23.11 14.67
CA ALA A 149 1.12 23.09 16.06
C ALA A 149 0.01 23.61 17.00
N GLY A 150 -0.39 22.77 17.97
CA GLY A 150 -1.38 23.13 18.98
C GLY A 150 -2.85 22.99 18.58
N LYS A 151 -3.19 22.42 17.41
CA LYS A 151 -4.59 22.12 17.04
C LYS A 151 -4.76 20.64 16.67
N LYS A 152 -5.41 19.88 17.56
CA LYS A 152 -6.12 18.64 17.19
C LYS A 152 -7.53 19.02 16.70
N PRO A 153 -8.09 18.40 15.65
CA PRO A 153 -7.55 17.30 14.86
C PRO A 153 -6.81 17.77 13.59
N LEU A 154 -6.04 16.85 13.00
CA LEU A 154 -5.46 16.91 11.66
C LEU A 154 -6.56 17.20 10.62
N ASN A 155 -6.90 18.47 10.42
CA ASN A 155 -8.05 18.87 9.60
C ASN A 155 -7.66 19.56 8.29
N PHE A 156 -6.37 19.61 7.93
CA PHE A 156 -5.93 20.33 6.73
C PHE A 156 -5.01 19.45 5.89
N VAL A 157 -5.62 18.80 4.91
CA VAL A 157 -4.94 18.26 3.74
C VAL A 157 -4.83 19.41 2.73
N HIS A 158 -3.61 19.88 2.45
CA HIS A 158 -3.37 20.84 1.39
C HIS A 158 -3.10 20.07 0.11
N SER A 159 -4.07 20.07 -0.80
CA SER A 159 -3.88 19.56 -2.15
C SER A 159 -3.09 20.57 -2.98
N SER A 160 -2.25 20.06 -3.89
CA SER A 160 -1.73 20.85 -5.02
C SER A 160 -0.73 21.93 -4.58
N ILE A 161 0.27 21.54 -3.78
CA ILE A 161 1.38 22.42 -3.38
C ILE A 161 2.74 21.78 -3.70
N CYS A 162 3.74 22.63 -3.89
CA CYS A 162 5.13 22.22 -4.01
C CYS A 162 5.72 21.91 -2.64
N GLY A 163 6.45 20.80 -2.55
CA GLY A 163 7.29 20.49 -1.40
C GLY A 163 8.16 19.27 -1.64
N ALA A 164 9.02 18.99 -0.67
CA ALA A 164 9.89 17.82 -0.72
C ALA A 164 9.03 16.54 -0.66
N LEU A 165 9.34 15.57 -1.53
CA LEU A 165 8.66 14.27 -1.54
C LEU A 165 8.92 13.52 -0.22
N LEU A 166 7.84 13.18 0.48
CA LEU A 166 7.88 12.43 1.74
C LEU A 166 7.32 11.00 1.60
N GLY A 167 6.62 10.72 0.51
CA GLY A 167 5.97 9.44 0.28
C GLY A 167 4.94 9.50 -0.85
N VAL A 168 4.10 8.48 -0.92
CA VAL A 168 2.99 8.37 -1.88
C VAL A 168 1.74 7.99 -1.11
N TRP A 169 0.68 8.76 -1.31
CA TRP A 169 -0.65 8.42 -0.82
C TRP A 169 -1.24 7.26 -1.60
N SER A 170 -1.88 6.34 -0.90
CA SER A 170 -2.94 5.56 -1.54
C SER A 170 -4.23 6.38 -1.58
N ARG A 171 -5.12 6.05 -2.52
CA ARG A 171 -6.49 6.60 -2.51
C ARG A 171 -7.26 6.16 -1.27
N ASP A 172 -7.02 4.95 -0.77
CA ASP A 172 -7.64 4.41 0.44
C ASP A 172 -7.41 5.33 1.66
N GLU A 173 -6.15 5.60 1.98
CA GLU A 173 -5.78 6.45 3.11
C GLU A 173 -6.23 7.89 2.85
N LEU A 174 -5.91 8.46 1.69
CA LEU A 174 -6.18 9.87 1.42
C LEU A 174 -7.68 10.19 1.49
N CYS A 175 -8.53 9.29 0.98
CA CYS A 175 -9.98 9.48 1.02
C CYS A 175 -10.59 9.34 2.41
N GLY A 176 -9.90 8.70 3.36
CA GLY A 176 -10.29 8.70 4.77
C GLY A 176 -10.14 10.07 5.45
N TRP A 177 -9.36 10.99 4.86
CA TRP A 177 -9.02 12.28 5.48
C TRP A 177 -9.54 13.50 4.74
N THR A 178 -9.82 13.39 3.43
CA THR A 178 -10.29 14.53 2.64
C THR A 178 -11.28 14.10 1.56
N ASP A 179 -12.25 14.98 1.31
CA ASP A 179 -13.19 14.84 0.20
C ASP A 179 -12.56 15.31 -1.11
N ALA A 180 -11.64 16.28 -1.05
CA ALA A 180 -10.97 16.88 -2.19
C ALA A 180 -9.54 16.38 -2.30
N ILE A 181 -9.17 15.92 -3.49
CA ILE A 181 -7.84 15.42 -3.82
C ILE A 181 -7.35 16.10 -5.09
N HIS A 182 -6.03 16.17 -5.28
CA HIS A 182 -5.47 16.66 -6.54
C HIS A 182 -6.07 15.84 -7.70
N PHE A 183 -6.83 16.52 -8.57
CA PHE A 183 -7.59 15.94 -9.69
C PHE A 183 -8.67 14.90 -9.32
N GLY A 184 -9.66 15.27 -8.50
CA GLY A 184 -10.90 14.52 -8.32
C GLY A 184 -11.58 14.78 -6.97
N THR A 185 -12.61 14.00 -6.63
CA THR A 185 -13.13 13.93 -5.26
C THR A 185 -13.27 12.49 -4.79
N CYS A 186 -13.11 12.27 -3.48
CA CYS A 186 -13.29 10.97 -2.85
C CYS A 186 -14.78 10.63 -2.64
N LYS A 187 -15.66 11.64 -2.71
CA LYS A 187 -17.10 11.48 -2.47
C LYS A 187 -17.93 11.50 -3.76
N ASP A 188 -17.26 11.59 -4.92
CA ASP A 188 -17.90 11.49 -6.23
C ASP A 188 -18.74 10.21 -6.29
N GLN A 189 -20.01 10.38 -6.62
CA GLN A 189 -20.93 9.27 -6.72
C GLN A 189 -20.58 8.43 -7.95
N ILE A 190 -20.42 7.14 -7.73
CA ILE A 190 -20.22 6.19 -8.81
C ILE A 190 -21.60 5.74 -9.26
N THR A 191 -22.09 6.35 -10.35
CA THR A 191 -23.35 5.98 -11.00
C THR A 191 -23.03 5.31 -12.34
N ALA A 192 -23.12 3.98 -12.42
CA ALA A 192 -22.91 3.21 -13.64
C ALA A 192 -24.13 2.31 -13.94
N PRO A 193 -24.31 1.83 -15.18
CA PRO A 193 -25.54 1.18 -15.65
C PRO A 193 -25.69 -0.28 -15.20
N ILE A 194 -24.98 -0.68 -14.14
CA ILE A 194 -24.96 -2.04 -13.62
C ILE A 194 -25.89 -2.06 -12.41
N THR A 195 -27.08 -2.64 -12.60
CA THR A 195 -28.04 -3.02 -11.55
C THR A 195 -27.84 -2.37 -10.17
N MET A 196 -28.24 -1.09 -10.08
CA MET A 196 -28.79 -0.44 -8.87
C MET A 196 -27.91 -0.26 -7.61
N GLN A 197 -26.58 -0.42 -7.64
CA GLN A 197 -25.76 -0.07 -6.46
C GLN A 197 -25.17 1.33 -6.60
N VAL A 198 -25.59 2.24 -5.70
CA VAL A 198 -25.02 3.58 -5.56
C VAL A 198 -23.96 3.52 -4.46
N GLY A 199 -22.74 3.89 -4.80
CA GLY A 199 -21.64 4.07 -3.86
C GLY A 199 -20.78 5.27 -4.28
N ASN A 200 -19.69 5.52 -3.56
CA ASN A 200 -18.73 6.56 -3.89
C ASN A 200 -17.30 6.01 -4.05
N VAL A 201 -16.40 6.88 -4.51
CA VAL A 201 -14.99 6.54 -4.74
C VAL A 201 -14.30 6.02 -3.47
N GLU A 202 -14.48 6.67 -2.32
CA GLU A 202 -13.93 6.21 -1.04
C GLU A 202 -14.38 4.78 -0.68
N GLN A 203 -15.69 4.49 -0.76
CA GLN A 203 -16.23 3.16 -0.47
C GLN A 203 -15.64 2.09 -1.39
N LEU A 204 -15.39 2.44 -2.65
CA LEU A 204 -14.72 1.55 -3.58
C LEU A 204 -13.28 1.32 -3.13
N PHE A 205 -12.51 2.35 -2.78
CA PHE A 205 -11.10 2.17 -2.39
C PHE A 205 -10.92 1.44 -1.06
N GLN A 206 -11.81 1.67 -0.10
CA GLN A 206 -11.80 1.02 1.23
C GLN A 206 -12.47 -0.35 1.25
N CYS A 207 -13.10 -0.76 0.15
CA CYS A 207 -13.95 -1.95 0.11
C CYS A 207 -14.98 -1.97 1.24
N ASN A 208 -15.65 -0.84 1.40
CA ASN A 208 -16.78 -0.69 2.30
C ASN A 208 -18.09 -0.93 1.53
N PRO A 209 -19.19 -1.33 2.19
CA PRO A 209 -20.49 -1.47 1.53
C PRO A 209 -20.81 -0.24 0.67
N PRO A 210 -21.21 -0.41 -0.60
CA PRO A 210 -21.66 -1.66 -1.22
C PRO A 210 -20.55 -2.60 -1.76
N PHE A 211 -19.28 -2.17 -1.79
CA PHE A 211 -18.16 -2.89 -2.40
C PHE A 211 -17.45 -3.89 -1.48
N GLY A 212 -18.09 -4.29 -0.38
CA GLY A 212 -17.42 -4.93 0.76
C GLY A 212 -16.94 -6.36 0.58
N GLN A 213 -17.30 -7.03 -0.52
CA GLN A 213 -16.96 -8.43 -0.77
C GLN A 213 -15.76 -8.53 -1.71
N SER A 214 -14.92 -9.55 -1.53
CA SER A 214 -13.81 -9.81 -2.44
C SER A 214 -14.28 -10.47 -3.73
N CYS A 215 -13.84 -9.97 -4.87
CA CYS A 215 -14.09 -10.58 -6.18
C CYS A 215 -13.38 -11.94 -6.39
N PHE A 216 -12.50 -12.36 -5.46
CA PHE A 216 -11.93 -13.71 -5.42
C PHE A 216 -12.85 -14.74 -4.76
N GLN A 217 -13.94 -14.30 -4.12
CA GLN A 217 -14.91 -15.19 -3.46
C GLN A 217 -16.02 -15.64 -4.41
N LYS A 218 -16.39 -16.92 -4.32
CA LYS A 218 -17.53 -17.48 -5.07
C LYS A 218 -18.86 -16.86 -4.60
N ASN A 219 -19.79 -16.69 -5.54
CA ASN A 219 -21.16 -16.22 -5.29
C ASN A 219 -21.27 -14.79 -4.75
N VAL A 220 -20.32 -13.92 -5.08
CA VAL A 220 -20.40 -12.46 -4.81
C VAL A 220 -21.00 -11.72 -6.00
N ASN A 221 -21.63 -10.58 -5.73
CA ASN A 221 -22.19 -9.72 -6.77
C ASN A 221 -21.07 -8.93 -7.49
N GLU A 222 -21.43 -8.26 -8.59
CA GLU A 222 -20.49 -7.45 -9.39
C GLU A 222 -20.03 -6.17 -8.69
N ALA A 223 -20.62 -5.82 -7.54
CA ALA A 223 -20.13 -4.77 -6.64
C ALA A 223 -19.13 -5.36 -5.63
N CYS A 224 -18.12 -6.06 -6.12
CA CYS A 224 -17.04 -6.62 -5.32
C CYS A 224 -15.74 -5.83 -5.50
N CYS A 225 -14.77 -6.04 -4.62
CA CYS A 225 -13.48 -5.40 -4.61
C CYS A 225 -12.34 -6.30 -5.08
N GLY A 226 -11.32 -5.69 -5.68
CA GLY A 226 -10.08 -6.35 -6.06
C GLY A 226 -10.23 -7.10 -7.37
N CYS A 227 -9.60 -8.27 -7.47
CA CYS A 227 -9.53 -9.04 -8.71
C CYS A 227 -8.67 -8.45 -9.82
N SER A 228 -7.48 -8.00 -9.47
CA SER A 228 -6.44 -7.76 -10.45
C SER A 228 -5.55 -8.99 -10.55
N VAL A 229 -5.52 -9.59 -11.73
CA VAL A 229 -4.36 -10.38 -12.15
C VAL A 229 -3.41 -9.41 -12.84
N TRP A 230 -2.16 -9.38 -12.37
CA TRP A 230 -1.11 -8.47 -12.85
C TRP A 230 -0.22 -9.18 -13.88
N ASP A 231 -0.83 -9.96 -14.77
CA ASP A 231 -0.17 -10.90 -15.68
C ASP A 231 0.93 -10.26 -16.54
N ASP A 232 0.84 -8.95 -16.80
CA ASP A 232 1.82 -8.21 -17.59
C ASP A 232 3.20 -8.08 -16.90
N PHE A 233 3.26 -8.20 -15.57
CA PHE A 233 4.50 -7.97 -14.80
C PHE A 233 4.66 -8.83 -13.54
N ILE A 234 3.71 -9.71 -13.22
CA ILE A 234 3.83 -10.72 -12.16
C ILE A 234 3.59 -12.10 -12.79
N PRO A 235 4.57 -13.03 -12.72
CA PRO A 235 4.51 -14.28 -13.50
C PRO A 235 3.77 -15.43 -12.81
N VAL A 236 3.59 -15.40 -11.48
CA VAL A 236 3.00 -16.51 -10.71
C VAL A 236 1.80 -16.02 -9.92
N HIS A 237 0.62 -16.54 -10.23
CA HIS A 237 -0.62 -16.20 -9.52
C HIS A 237 -1.23 -17.44 -8.85
N THR A 238 -1.77 -17.26 -7.65
CA THR A 238 -2.35 -18.33 -6.81
C THR A 238 -3.86 -18.31 -6.74
N ALA A 239 -4.50 -17.20 -7.14
CA ALA A 239 -5.93 -17.02 -7.08
C ALA A 239 -6.48 -16.51 -8.42
N ASN A 240 -7.54 -17.16 -8.91
CA ASN A 240 -8.29 -16.72 -10.08
C ASN A 240 -9.50 -15.91 -9.65
N CYS A 241 -9.81 -14.89 -10.44
CA CYS A 241 -11.04 -14.12 -10.28
C CYS A 241 -12.28 -14.97 -10.47
N THR A 242 -13.23 -14.84 -9.53
CA THR A 242 -14.54 -15.49 -9.64
C THR A 242 -15.63 -14.55 -10.12
N THR A 243 -15.47 -13.24 -9.86
CA THR A 243 -16.38 -12.18 -10.31
C THR A 243 -15.56 -10.99 -10.82
N PHE A 244 -16.10 -10.23 -11.78
CA PHE A 244 -15.46 -9.04 -12.34
C PHE A 244 -16.26 -7.78 -12.01
N ASN A 245 -15.61 -6.79 -11.41
CA ASN A 245 -16.20 -5.46 -11.18
C ASN A 245 -15.62 -4.44 -12.19
N PRO A 246 -16.38 -4.03 -13.22
CA PRO A 246 -15.90 -3.05 -14.20
C PRO A 246 -15.69 -1.65 -13.62
N LEU A 247 -16.39 -1.28 -12.52
CA LEU A 247 -16.16 -0.02 -11.81
C LEU A 247 -14.80 -0.04 -11.13
N TRP A 248 -14.48 -1.14 -10.42
CA TRP A 248 -13.16 -1.34 -9.82
C TRP A 248 -12.07 -1.28 -10.90
N ALA A 249 -12.26 -1.98 -12.01
CA ALA A 249 -11.29 -2.02 -13.10
C ALA A 249 -11.04 -0.63 -13.75
N THR A 250 -12.06 0.23 -13.80
CA THR A 250 -11.96 1.55 -14.43
C THR A 250 -11.48 2.63 -13.47
N ILE A 251 -11.88 2.55 -12.20
CA ILE A 251 -11.68 3.62 -11.21
C ILE A 251 -10.52 3.28 -10.27
N ALA A 252 -10.53 2.08 -9.67
CA ALA A 252 -9.56 1.71 -8.64
C ALA A 252 -8.26 1.19 -9.24
N LYS A 253 -8.34 0.24 -10.19
CA LYS A 253 -7.18 -0.45 -10.76
C LYS A 253 -6.04 0.50 -11.20
N PRO A 254 -6.28 1.62 -11.92
CA PRO A 254 -5.19 2.50 -12.35
C PRO A 254 -4.38 3.08 -11.18
N HIS A 255 -5.03 3.41 -10.06
CA HIS A 255 -4.36 3.90 -8.85
C HIS A 255 -3.56 2.79 -8.16
N ILE A 256 -4.13 1.60 -8.06
CA ILE A 256 -3.48 0.46 -7.42
C ILE A 256 -2.30 -0.04 -8.26
N GLU A 257 -2.41 0.00 -9.58
CA GLU A 257 -1.33 -0.41 -10.49
C GLU A 257 -0.06 0.42 -10.29
N VAL A 258 -0.15 1.71 -9.97
CA VAL A 258 1.01 2.55 -9.63
C VAL A 258 1.74 2.00 -8.40
N LEU A 259 1.00 1.61 -7.37
CA LEU A 259 1.57 1.03 -6.15
C LEU A 259 2.15 -0.36 -6.42
N LYS A 260 1.41 -1.21 -7.14
CA LYS A 260 1.79 -2.59 -7.42
C LYS A 260 3.02 -2.67 -8.33
N ARG A 261 3.15 -1.79 -9.32
CA ARG A 261 4.37 -1.74 -10.17
C ARG A 261 5.60 -1.28 -9.39
N ALA A 262 5.43 -0.38 -8.42
CA ALA A 262 6.53 0.06 -7.56
C ALA A 262 6.99 -1.07 -6.61
N CYS A 263 6.05 -1.85 -6.07
CA CYS A 263 6.32 -3.02 -5.25
C CYS A 263 5.40 -4.21 -5.61
N PRO A 264 5.82 -5.09 -6.55
CA PRO A 264 4.98 -6.20 -7.03
C PRO A 264 4.64 -7.24 -5.96
N THR A 265 5.46 -7.32 -4.92
CA THR A 265 5.28 -8.26 -3.79
C THR A 265 4.60 -7.62 -2.58
N CYS A 266 4.23 -6.34 -2.67
CA CYS A 266 3.51 -5.68 -1.59
C CYS A 266 2.00 -5.88 -1.73
N TYR A 267 1.31 -5.84 -0.59
CA TYR A 267 -0.14 -5.74 -0.51
C TYR A 267 -0.54 -4.28 -0.70
N THR A 268 -1.35 -3.99 -1.72
CA THR A 268 -1.58 -2.62 -2.22
C THR A 268 -3.04 -2.17 -2.16
N TYR A 269 -3.96 -3.08 -1.89
CA TYR A 269 -5.39 -2.81 -1.90
C TYR A 269 -6.17 -3.82 -1.05
N PRO A 270 -7.28 -3.46 -0.38
CA PRO A 270 -8.05 -4.47 0.37
C PRO A 270 -8.54 -5.59 -0.56
N TYR A 271 -8.26 -6.84 -0.19
CA TYR A 271 -8.43 -7.99 -1.07
C TYR A 271 -7.54 -7.95 -2.32
N ASP A 272 -6.28 -7.54 -2.16
CA ASP A 272 -5.24 -7.70 -3.17
C ASP A 272 -5.06 -9.18 -3.52
N ASP A 273 -4.43 -9.42 -4.65
CA ASP A 273 -4.13 -10.76 -5.10
C ASP A 273 -3.09 -11.44 -4.18
N ALA A 274 -3.11 -12.77 -4.19
CA ALA A 274 -2.33 -13.59 -3.27
C ALA A 274 -0.81 -13.60 -3.54
N THR A 275 -0.31 -12.84 -4.51
CA THR A 275 1.13 -12.52 -4.67
C THR A 275 1.70 -11.65 -3.54
N SER A 276 0.81 -11.12 -2.70
CA SER A 276 1.11 -10.14 -1.65
C SER A 276 1.25 -10.75 -0.26
N LEU A 277 0.98 -12.06 -0.09
CA LEU A 277 0.99 -12.73 1.19
C LEU A 277 1.99 -13.88 1.17
N PHE A 278 2.96 -13.82 2.07
CA PHE A 278 4.04 -14.79 2.14
C PHE A 278 3.84 -15.69 3.35
N THR A 279 4.27 -16.94 3.20
CA THR A 279 4.34 -17.88 4.32
C THR A 279 5.76 -18.34 4.52
N CYS A 280 6.13 -18.73 5.74
CA CYS A 280 7.42 -19.38 5.94
C CYS A 280 7.40 -20.39 7.09
N TRP A 281 8.21 -21.43 6.96
CA TRP A 281 8.26 -22.54 7.89
C TRP A 281 9.65 -23.18 7.97
N SER A 282 10.20 -23.33 9.18
CA SER A 282 11.54 -23.89 9.41
C SER A 282 11.56 -25.42 9.53
N ASN A 283 10.73 -26.01 10.40
CA ASN A 283 10.69 -27.45 10.65
C ASN A 283 9.31 -27.95 11.12
N ALA A 284 9.04 -29.25 10.94
CA ALA A 284 7.73 -29.87 11.16
C ALA A 284 7.20 -29.85 12.61
N THR A 285 8.02 -29.49 13.58
CA THR A 285 7.73 -29.61 15.02
C THR A 285 7.69 -28.27 15.76
N HIS A 286 8.48 -27.28 15.35
CA HIS A 286 8.48 -25.93 15.90
C HIS A 286 8.95 -24.92 14.85
N ASN A 287 8.30 -23.77 14.81
CA ASN A 287 8.73 -22.69 13.97
C ASN A 287 9.81 -21.86 14.68
N GLU A 288 10.99 -21.85 14.09
CA GLU A 288 12.21 -21.21 14.62
C GLU A 288 12.74 -20.16 13.65
N ASN A 289 11.90 -19.72 12.71
CA ASN A 289 12.24 -18.64 11.80
C ASN A 289 12.56 -17.36 12.59
N SER A 290 13.58 -16.65 12.11
CA SER A 290 13.84 -15.25 12.48
C SER A 290 13.59 -14.36 11.26
N TYR A 291 13.38 -13.08 11.47
CA TYR A 291 13.02 -12.14 10.40
C TYR A 291 13.86 -10.88 10.50
N MET A 292 14.44 -10.48 9.37
CA MET A 292 15.08 -9.18 9.21
C MET A 292 14.10 -8.22 8.55
N VAL A 293 13.74 -7.16 9.27
CA VAL A 293 12.92 -6.06 8.75
C VAL A 293 13.83 -4.89 8.46
N GLU A 294 13.98 -4.54 7.18
CA GLU A 294 14.92 -3.53 6.71
C GLU A 294 14.18 -2.38 6.03
N TRP A 295 14.30 -1.18 6.58
CA TRP A 295 13.87 0.06 5.94
C TRP A 295 14.96 0.57 4.99
N CYS A 296 14.55 1.10 3.84
CA CYS A 296 15.42 1.53 2.75
C CYS A 296 16.42 0.45 2.31
N PRO A 297 15.95 -0.78 1.99
CA PRO A 297 16.82 -1.89 1.65
C PRO A 297 17.76 -1.53 0.49
N SER A 298 19.04 -1.84 0.64
CA SER A 298 20.10 -1.48 -0.33
C SER A 298 20.20 0.03 -0.64
N GLY A 299 19.78 0.89 0.29
CA GLY A 299 19.76 2.34 0.09
C GLY A 299 18.66 2.82 -0.86
N THR A 300 17.65 1.98 -1.14
CA THR A 300 16.53 2.35 -2.00
C THR A 300 15.69 3.44 -1.32
N SER A 301 15.22 4.41 -2.11
CA SER A 301 14.34 5.48 -1.67
C SER A 301 13.06 5.50 -2.51
N ILE A 302 11.98 6.04 -1.93
CA ILE A 302 10.78 6.36 -2.71
C ILE A 302 11.14 7.43 -3.76
N ARG A 303 10.67 7.22 -4.98
CA ARG A 303 10.79 8.17 -6.10
C ARG A 303 9.45 8.27 -6.82
N THR A 304 9.21 9.42 -7.43
CA THR A 304 8.04 9.68 -8.28
C THR A 304 8.47 10.25 -9.62
N SER A 305 7.77 9.88 -10.70
CA SER A 305 7.97 10.46 -12.05
C SER A 305 6.70 10.42 -12.90
#